data_AF-A0A843L7P2-F1
#
_entry.id   AF-A0A843L7P2-F1
#
_cell.length_a   1.000
_cell.length_b   1.000
_cell.length_c   1.000
_cell.angle_alpha   90.00
_cell.angle_beta   90.00
_cell.angle_gamma   90.00
#
_symmetry.space_group_name_H-M   'P 1'
#
loop_
_entity.id
_entity.type
_entity.pdbx_description
1 polymer ?
#
loop_
_entity_poly.entity_id
_entity_poly.type
_entity_poly.pdbx_seq_one_letter_code
_entity_poly.pdbx_strand_id
1 'polypeptide(L)'
;MTRYLYEKDLRPMKYTILTSTKHDRTVREIARRLGMADAKLRMVMIRRFDMSLLENLESRWEMGQKYADGADLVAEELGYELFTRFVPLVDTETMQSIYDETKTMIGDGLAADEAVARGKERIREAVLG
;
A
#
# COMPACT_ATOMS: atom_id res chain seq x y z
N MET A 1 31.84 16.57 -20.79
CA MET A 1 30.41 16.23 -20.95
C MET A 1 30.31 14.73 -21.18
N THR A 2 30.12 13.95 -20.12
CA THR A 2 30.02 12.50 -20.19
C THR A 2 28.58 12.15 -20.51
N ARG A 3 28.37 11.60 -21.70
CA ARG A 3 27.06 11.26 -22.29
C ARG A 3 26.39 10.20 -21.42
N TYR A 4 25.23 10.54 -20.86
CA TYR A 4 24.48 9.72 -19.92
C TYR A 4 24.24 8.30 -20.44
N LEU A 5 24.60 7.34 -19.59
CA LEU A 5 24.22 5.93 -19.67
C LEU A 5 22.70 5.88 -19.84
N TYR A 6 22.21 5.22 -20.90
CA TYR A 6 20.77 5.00 -21.10
C TYR A 6 20.15 4.49 -19.80
N GLU A 7 19.27 5.27 -19.15
CA GLU A 7 18.39 4.72 -18.13
C GLU A 7 17.58 3.61 -18.80
N LYS A 8 17.89 2.36 -18.45
CA LYS A 8 17.14 1.22 -18.95
C LYS A 8 15.74 1.34 -18.39
N ASP A 9 14.75 1.48 -19.27
CA ASP A 9 13.36 1.45 -18.87
C ASP A 9 13.04 0.10 -18.19
N LEU A 10 12.84 0.13 -16.87
CA LEU A 10 12.57 -1.06 -16.06
C LEU A 10 11.09 -1.44 -16.06
N ARG A 11 10.19 -0.61 -16.62
CA ARG A 11 8.73 -0.86 -16.58
C ARG A 11 8.35 -2.26 -17.09
N PRO A 12 8.91 -2.78 -18.21
CA PRO A 12 8.58 -4.13 -18.66
C PRO A 12 9.00 -5.20 -17.64
N MET A 13 10.16 -5.03 -17.00
CA MET A 13 10.69 -5.99 -16.02
C MET A 13 9.85 -5.99 -14.74
N LYS A 14 9.49 -4.80 -14.25
CA LYS A 14 8.58 -4.63 -13.11
C LYS A 14 7.22 -5.30 -13.38
N TYR A 15 6.70 -5.14 -14.61
CA TYR A 15 5.47 -5.80 -15.01
C TYR A 15 5.61 -7.33 -14.99
N THR A 16 6.69 -7.87 -15.59
CA THR A 16 6.97 -9.31 -15.58
C THR A 16 6.99 -9.88 -14.16
N ILE A 17 7.70 -9.22 -13.23
CA ILE A 17 7.75 -9.62 -11.81
C ILE A 17 6.33 -9.68 -11.24
N LEU A 18 5.59 -8.59 -11.34
CA LEU A 18 4.24 -8.51 -10.77
C LEU A 18 3.27 -9.52 -11.39
N THR A 19 3.45 -9.93 -12.64
CA THR A 19 2.59 -10.92 -13.32
C THR A 19 3.00 -12.36 -13.08
N SER A 20 4.13 -12.61 -12.41
CA SER A 20 4.51 -13.96 -11.98
C SER A 20 3.49 -14.50 -10.97
N THR A 21 3.25 -15.80 -10.98
CA THR A 21 2.13 -16.45 -10.25
C THR A 21 1.98 -16.03 -8.79
N LYS A 22 3.10 -15.96 -8.05
CA LYS A 22 3.11 -15.60 -6.62
C LYS A 22 2.84 -14.12 -6.41
N HIS A 23 3.57 -13.26 -7.12
CA HIS A 23 3.37 -11.82 -7.05
C HIS A 23 1.97 -11.40 -7.53
N ASP A 24 1.42 -12.06 -8.55
CA ASP A 24 0.04 -11.80 -9.01
C ASP A 24 -0.97 -12.08 -7.91
N ARG A 25 -0.81 -13.19 -7.18
CA ARG A 25 -1.66 -13.47 -6.02
C ARG A 25 -1.52 -12.39 -4.95
N THR A 26 -0.31 -12.03 -4.58
CA THR A 26 -0.05 -10.97 -3.57
C THR A 26 -0.66 -9.64 -3.98
N VAL A 27 -0.51 -9.23 -5.25
CA VAL A 27 -1.14 -8.01 -5.79
C VAL A 27 -2.66 -8.06 -5.65
N ARG A 28 -3.30 -9.18 -5.99
CA ARG A 28 -4.77 -9.35 -5.85
C ARG A 28 -5.22 -9.27 -4.40
N GLU A 29 -4.45 -9.82 -3.47
CA GLU A 29 -4.73 -9.75 -2.04
C GLU A 29 -4.64 -8.30 -1.54
N ILE A 30 -3.58 -7.58 -1.89
CA ILE A 30 -3.41 -6.16 -1.54
C ILE A 30 -4.53 -5.31 -2.16
N ALA A 31 -4.84 -5.53 -3.44
CA ALA A 31 -5.88 -4.81 -4.14
C ALA A 31 -7.26 -5.04 -3.50
N ARG A 32 -7.56 -6.29 -3.10
CA ARG A 32 -8.77 -6.62 -2.33
C ARG A 32 -8.78 -5.92 -0.98
N ARG A 33 -7.66 -5.91 -0.25
CA ARG A 33 -7.53 -5.23 1.06
C ARG A 33 -7.77 -3.72 0.96
N LEU A 34 -7.39 -3.11 -0.17
CA LEU A 34 -7.63 -1.70 -0.48
C LEU A 34 -8.99 -1.45 -1.15
N GLY A 35 -9.71 -2.48 -1.57
CA GLY A 35 -10.97 -2.36 -2.32
C GLY A 35 -10.79 -1.72 -3.70
N MET A 36 -9.72 -2.05 -4.43
CA MET A 36 -9.40 -1.48 -5.74
C MET A 36 -9.10 -2.55 -6.79
N ALA A 37 -9.03 -2.15 -8.06
CA ALA A 37 -8.72 -3.06 -9.17
C ALA A 37 -7.22 -3.40 -9.25
N ASP A 38 -6.89 -4.67 -9.42
CA ASP A 38 -5.51 -5.18 -9.50
C ASP A 38 -4.67 -4.45 -10.55
N ALA A 39 -5.25 -4.14 -11.72
CA ALA A 39 -4.57 -3.42 -12.80
C ALA A 39 -4.13 -2.01 -12.38
N LYS A 40 -4.96 -1.30 -11.59
CA LYS A 40 -4.61 0.03 -11.07
C LYS A 40 -3.48 -0.07 -10.06
N LEU A 41 -3.56 -1.02 -9.13
CA LEU A 41 -2.50 -1.24 -8.14
C LEU A 41 -1.16 -1.58 -8.81
N ARG A 42 -1.17 -2.45 -9.84
CA ARG A 42 0.04 -2.76 -10.63
C ARG A 42 0.67 -1.53 -11.24
N MET A 43 -0.13 -0.63 -11.82
CA MET A 43 0.38 0.61 -12.38
C MET A 43 1.03 1.50 -11.31
N VAL A 44 0.41 1.60 -10.12
CA VAL A 44 0.97 2.34 -9.00
C VAL A 44 2.32 1.74 -8.57
N MET A 45 2.37 0.42 -8.36
CA MET A 45 3.59 -0.29 -7.99
C MET A 45 4.70 -0.15 -9.03
N ILE A 46 4.40 -0.27 -10.33
CA ILE A 46 5.40 -0.08 -11.40
C ILE A 46 6.00 1.33 -11.37
N ARG A 47 5.18 2.34 -11.10
CA ARG A 47 5.60 3.74 -11.03
C ARG A 47 6.42 4.04 -9.77
N ARG A 48 5.97 3.56 -8.61
CA ARG A 48 6.49 3.98 -7.30
C ARG A 48 7.55 3.04 -6.72
N PHE A 49 7.45 1.73 -6.94
CA PHE A 49 8.34 0.77 -6.30
C PHE A 49 9.58 0.51 -7.15
N ASP A 50 10.74 0.45 -6.52
CA ASP A 50 11.96 -0.03 -7.16
C ASP A 50 11.94 -1.56 -7.35
N MET A 51 13.01 -2.09 -7.95
CA MET A 51 13.14 -3.54 -8.19
C MET A 51 13.19 -4.34 -6.88
N SER A 52 13.89 -3.84 -5.85
CA SER A 52 14.07 -4.56 -4.59
C SER A 52 12.75 -4.72 -3.84
N LEU A 53 11.91 -3.68 -3.85
CA LEU A 53 10.56 -3.74 -3.28
C LEU A 53 9.68 -4.76 -4.00
N LEU A 54 9.72 -4.77 -5.34
CA LEU A 54 8.88 -5.65 -6.15
C LEU A 54 9.31 -7.12 -6.01
N GLU A 55 10.60 -7.40 -6.03
CA GLU A 55 11.15 -8.76 -5.88
C GLU A 55 10.87 -9.37 -4.50
N ASN A 56 10.71 -8.52 -3.48
CA ASN A 56 10.42 -8.93 -2.11
C ASN A 56 8.96 -8.68 -1.71
N LEU A 57 8.06 -8.44 -2.67
CA LEU A 57 6.68 -8.04 -2.35
C LEU A 57 5.94 -9.12 -1.54
N GLU A 58 6.10 -10.40 -1.92
CA GLU A 58 5.46 -11.54 -1.23
C GLU A 58 5.91 -11.62 0.24
N SER A 59 7.22 -11.64 0.49
CA SER A 59 7.75 -11.74 1.85
C SER A 59 7.40 -10.51 2.70
N ARG A 60 7.43 -9.31 2.12
CA ARG A 60 7.01 -8.08 2.79
C ARG A 60 5.54 -8.11 3.17
N TRP A 61 4.68 -8.56 2.28
CA TRP A 61 3.25 -8.72 2.54
C TRP A 61 2.99 -9.73 3.67
N GLU A 62 3.64 -10.90 3.63
CA GLU A 62 3.52 -11.91 4.67
C GLU A 62 4.01 -11.43 6.04
N MET A 63 5.12 -10.70 6.09
CA MET A 63 5.64 -10.13 7.34
C MET A 63 4.72 -9.03 7.84
N GLY A 64 4.20 -8.18 6.95
CA GLY A 64 3.24 -7.14 7.31
C GLY A 64 1.98 -7.72 7.95
N GLN A 65 1.39 -8.77 7.35
CA GLN A 65 0.22 -9.43 7.93
C GLN A 65 0.46 -10.03 9.32
N LYS A 66 1.71 -10.35 9.68
CA LYS A 66 2.06 -10.97 10.97
C LYS A 66 2.47 -9.96 12.04
N TYR A 67 3.06 -8.84 11.63
CA TYR A 67 3.81 -7.96 12.53
C TYR A 67 3.43 -6.48 12.43
N ALA A 68 2.64 -6.07 11.44
CA ALA A 68 2.17 -4.69 11.34
C ALA A 68 1.12 -4.39 12.41
N ASP A 69 1.03 -3.11 12.78
CA ASP A 69 -0.10 -2.48 13.49
C ASP A 69 -0.41 -2.96 14.92
N GLY A 70 0.31 -3.98 15.41
CA GLY A 70 0.41 -4.33 16.83
C GLY A 70 -0.95 -4.49 17.52
N ALA A 71 -1.16 -3.70 18.59
CA ALA A 71 -2.36 -3.78 19.44
C ALA A 71 -3.37 -2.64 19.19
N ASP A 72 -3.14 -1.74 18.23
CA ASP A 72 -4.10 -0.68 17.91
C ASP A 72 -5.04 -1.12 16.78
N LEU A 73 -6.27 -1.47 17.16
CA LEU A 73 -7.31 -1.93 16.24
C LEU A 73 -7.59 -0.96 15.08
N VAL A 74 -7.48 0.35 15.31
CA VAL A 74 -7.72 1.34 14.23
C VAL A 74 -6.55 1.35 13.26
N ALA A 75 -5.31 1.27 13.77
CA ALA A 75 -4.14 1.17 12.92
C ALA A 75 -4.17 -0.13 12.10
N GLU A 76 -4.57 -1.25 12.71
CA GLU A 76 -4.69 -2.56 12.07
C GLU A 76 -5.75 -2.56 10.97
N GLU A 77 -6.92 -2.00 11.26
CA GLU A 77 -8.01 -1.87 10.28
C GLU A 77 -7.63 -0.97 9.10
N LEU A 78 -6.86 0.08 9.34
CA LEU A 78 -6.35 0.94 8.27
C LEU A 78 -5.16 0.31 7.53
N GLY A 79 -4.40 -0.58 8.19
CA GLY A 79 -3.15 -1.12 7.68
C GLY A 79 -2.03 -0.08 7.73
N TYR A 80 -1.89 0.64 8.84
CA TYR A 80 -0.97 1.78 8.96
C TYR A 80 0.47 1.37 8.63
N GLU A 81 1.09 0.49 9.42
CA GLU A 81 2.45 -0.01 9.20
C GLU A 81 2.50 -0.89 7.95
N LEU A 82 1.42 -1.61 7.66
CA LEU A 82 1.33 -2.46 6.47
C LEU A 82 1.57 -1.65 5.20
N PHE A 83 0.97 -0.47 5.08
CA PHE A 83 1.02 0.36 3.88
C PHE A 83 2.04 1.51 3.91
N THR A 84 2.69 1.76 5.05
CA THR A 84 3.77 2.75 5.16
C THR A 84 5.16 2.13 5.21
N ARG A 85 5.28 0.94 5.84
CA ARG A 85 6.58 0.30 6.11
C ARG A 85 6.80 -0.98 5.32
N PHE A 86 5.85 -1.91 5.36
CA PHE A 86 6.02 -3.22 4.73
C PHE A 86 5.84 -3.14 3.23
N VAL A 87 4.70 -2.59 2.79
CA VAL A 87 4.34 -2.36 1.38
C VAL A 87 4.04 -0.86 1.22
N PRO A 88 5.07 -0.01 1.02
CA PRO A 88 4.98 1.45 1.19
C PRO A 88 4.18 2.15 0.07
N LEU A 89 2.86 1.95 0.06
CA LEU A 89 1.92 2.51 -0.91
C LEU A 89 1.48 3.93 -0.56
N VAL A 90 1.54 4.26 0.73
CA VAL A 90 1.22 5.58 1.29
C VAL A 90 2.40 6.02 2.15
N ASP A 91 2.78 7.30 2.05
CA ASP A 91 3.82 7.84 2.92
C ASP A 91 3.32 7.98 4.36
N THR A 92 4.26 8.05 5.31
CA THR A 92 3.94 8.06 6.75
C THR A 92 3.15 9.30 7.17
N GLU A 93 3.40 10.47 6.58
CA GLU A 93 2.72 11.71 6.96
C GLU A 93 1.24 11.65 6.54
N THR A 94 0.97 11.24 5.30
CA THR A 94 -0.39 11.05 4.80
C THR A 94 -1.13 10.00 5.62
N MET A 95 -0.49 8.85 5.92
CA MET A 95 -1.13 7.81 6.73
C MET A 95 -1.41 8.30 8.17
N GLN A 96 -0.49 9.06 8.78
CA GLN A 96 -0.67 9.64 10.09
C GLN A 96 -1.88 10.57 10.13
N SER A 97 -2.01 11.46 9.14
CA SER A 97 -3.18 12.35 9.03
C SER A 97 -4.47 11.56 8.93
N ILE A 98 -4.53 10.53 8.09
CA ILE A 98 -5.74 9.70 7.93
C ILE A 98 -6.07 8.98 9.24
N TYR A 99 -5.08 8.45 9.94
CA TYR A 99 -5.25 7.77 11.23
C TYR A 99 -5.77 8.74 12.31
N ASP A 100 -5.17 9.92 12.45
CA ASP A 100 -5.56 10.91 13.46
C ASP A 100 -6.98 11.43 13.21
N GLU A 101 -7.32 11.68 11.95
CA GLU A 101 -8.67 12.09 11.57
C GLU A 101 -9.69 10.96 11.81
N THR A 102 -9.30 9.70 11.60
CA THR A 102 -10.15 8.54 11.91
C THR A 102 -10.40 8.42 13.41
N LYS A 103 -9.36 8.55 14.25
CA LYS A 103 -9.51 8.57 15.71
C LYS A 103 -10.36 9.74 16.18
N THR A 104 -10.21 10.92 15.56
CA THR A 104 -11.00 12.11 15.87
C THR A 104 -12.48 11.87 15.58
N MET A 105 -12.83 11.32 14.41
CA MET A 105 -14.22 10.97 14.08
C MET A 105 -14.85 10.02 15.12
N ILE A 106 -14.09 9.02 15.59
CA ILE A 106 -14.54 8.10 16.64
C ILE A 106 -14.74 8.84 17.96
N GLY A 107 -13.80 9.72 18.33
CA GLY A 107 -13.89 10.56 19.54
C GLY A 107 -15.11 11.50 19.52
N ASP A 108 -15.47 11.99 18.34
CA ASP A 108 -16.64 12.86 18.12
C ASP A 108 -17.98 12.09 18.09
N GLY A 109 -17.94 10.76 18.25
CA GLY A 109 -19.13 9.91 18.40
C GLY A 109 -19.57 9.21 17.12
N LEU A 110 -18.79 9.25 16.03
CA LEU A 110 -19.06 8.42 14.85
C LEU A 110 -18.81 6.94 15.17
N ALA A 111 -19.63 6.04 14.63
CA ALA A 111 -19.42 4.61 14.78
C ALA A 111 -18.05 4.21 14.21
N ALA A 112 -17.30 3.36 14.94
CA ALA A 112 -15.95 2.97 14.58
C ALA A 112 -15.87 2.38 13.16
N ASP A 113 -16.80 1.50 12.79
CA ASP A 113 -16.86 0.88 11.47
C ASP A 113 -17.03 1.92 10.35
N GLU A 114 -17.84 2.96 10.60
CA GLU A 114 -18.05 4.04 9.63
C GLU A 114 -16.82 4.94 9.51
N ALA A 115 -16.20 5.31 10.63
CA ALA A 115 -14.96 6.08 10.64
C ALA A 115 -13.83 5.35 9.90
N VAL A 116 -13.67 4.05 10.18
CA VAL A 116 -12.69 3.18 9.51
C VAL A 116 -13.00 3.05 8.01
N ALA A 117 -14.27 2.90 7.62
CA ALA A 117 -14.64 2.84 6.20
C ALA A 117 -14.24 4.12 5.45
N ARG A 118 -14.45 5.30 6.06
CA ARG A 118 -13.99 6.58 5.51
C ARG A 118 -12.46 6.68 5.45
N GLY A 119 -11.77 6.21 6.48
CA GLY A 119 -10.30 6.15 6.49
C GLY A 119 -9.76 5.25 5.35
N LYS A 120 -10.36 4.07 5.15
CA LYS A 120 -10.00 3.15 4.05
C LYS A 120 -10.24 3.77 2.67
N GLU A 121 -11.30 4.57 2.50
CA GLU A 121 -11.53 5.33 1.26
C GLU A 121 -10.38 6.31 0.98
N ARG A 122 -9.99 7.09 1.99
CA ARG A 122 -8.91 8.07 1.85
C ARG A 122 -7.56 7.43 1.59
N ILE A 123 -7.29 6.27 2.19
CA ILE A 123 -6.10 5.48 1.86
C ILE A 123 -6.12 5.11 0.37
N ARG A 124 -7.26 4.64 -0.15
CA ARG A 124 -7.38 4.30 -1.57
C ARG A 124 -7.13 5.51 -2.47
N GLU A 125 -7.67 6.68 -2.11
CA GLU A 125 -7.42 7.93 -2.82
C GLU A 125 -5.93 8.30 -2.81
N ALA A 126 -5.25 8.21 -1.66
CA ALA A 126 -3.82 8.46 -1.53
C ALA A 126 -2.95 7.49 -2.34
N VAL A 127 -3.37 6.22 -2.45
CA VAL A 127 -2.69 5.25 -3.33
C VAL A 127 -2.85 5.64 -4.81
N LEU A 128 -3.98 6.22 -5.19
CA LEU A 128 -4.28 6.57 -6.59
C LEU A 128 -3.77 7.94 -7.04
N GLY A 129 -3.61 8.90 -6.12
CA GLY A 129 -3.07 10.24 -6.39
C GLY A 129 -1.58 10.25 -6.69
#